data_AF-A0A7C4JQ38-F1
#
_entry.id   AF-A0A7C4JQ38-F1
#
_cell.length_a   1.000
_cell.length_b   1.000
_cell.length_c   1.000
_cell.angle_alpha   90.00
_cell.angle_beta   90.00
_cell.angle_gamma   90.00
#
_symmetry.space_group_name_H-M   'P 1'
#
loop_
_entity.id
_entity.type
_entity.pdbx_description
1 polymer ?
#
loop_
_entity_poly.entity_id
_entity_poly.type
_entity_poly.pdbx_seq_one_letter_code
_entity_poly.pdbx_strand_id
1 'polypeptide(L)' 'MRSSFFLIKLNPQKLAYLKFILEGYDHLAILSVLDSKKGLAKIYFFEKEKSLIKEILEDLKNFLSLELIDIS' A
#
# COMPACT_ATOMS: atom_id res chain seq x y z
N MET A 1 -1.67 -19.70 -6.11
CA MET A 1 -1.04 -18.38 -5.89
C MET A 1 -1.28 -17.98 -4.45
N ARG A 2 -0.22 -17.70 -3.67
CA ARG A 2 -0.38 -17.13 -2.32
C ARG A 2 -0.49 -15.61 -2.45
N SER A 3 -1.57 -15.05 -1.92
CA SER A 3 -1.73 -13.61 -1.75
C SER A 3 -1.12 -13.20 -0.42
N SER A 4 -0.42 -12.08 -0.40
CA SER A 4 0.20 -11.51 0.80
C SER A 4 -0.25 -10.07 0.95
N PHE A 5 -0.03 -9.49 2.13
CA PHE A 5 -0.42 -8.10 2.34
C PHE A 5 0.53 -7.34 3.25
N PHE A 6 0.61 -6.04 3.01
CA PHE A 6 1.24 -5.09 3.93
C PHE A 6 0.18 -4.29 4.65
N LEU A 7 0.35 -4.13 5.96
CA LEU A 7 -0.42 -3.18 6.76
C LEU A 7 0.33 -1.86 6.77
N ILE A 8 -0.34 -0.80 6.30
CA ILE A 8 0.25 0.53 6.20
C ILE A 8 -0.60 1.57 6.93
N LYS A 9 0.06 2.64 7.34
CA LYS A 9 -0.54 3.87 7.81
C LYS A 9 0.04 5.02 7.02
N LEU A 10 -0.81 5.94 6.57
CA LEU A 10 -0.37 7.16 5.90
C LEU A 10 -1.31 8.32 6.24
N ASN A 11 -1.03 9.51 5.72
CA ASN A 11 -1.97 10.62 5.87
C ASN A 11 -3.34 10.25 5.23
N PRO A 12 -4.45 10.30 5.99
CA PRO A 12 -5.82 10.07 5.49
C PRO A 12 -6.15 10.74 4.16
N GLN A 13 -5.70 11.98 3.98
CA GLN A 13 -5.98 12.80 2.79
C GLN A 13 -5.27 12.26 1.54
N LYS A 14 -4.23 11.44 1.72
CA LYS A 14 -3.41 10.86 0.66
C LYS A 14 -3.75 9.41 0.34
N LEU A 15 -4.74 8.80 1.03
CA LEU A 15 -5.20 7.44 0.75
C LEU A 15 -5.68 7.26 -0.69
N ALA A 16 -6.48 8.21 -1.19
CA ALA A 16 -6.97 8.18 -2.57
C ALA A 16 -5.82 8.28 -3.59
N TYR A 17 -4.77 9.03 -3.26
CA TYR A 17 -3.59 9.19 -4.11
C TYR A 17 -2.79 7.89 -4.22
N LEU A 18 -2.52 7.23 -3.09
CA LEU A 18 -1.85 5.92 -3.10
C LEU A 18 -2.67 4.87 -3.84
N LYS A 19 -3.99 4.85 -3.61
CA LYS A 19 -4.91 3.96 -4.34
C LYS A 19 -4.79 4.17 -5.85
N PHE A 20 -4.83 5.42 -6.30
CA PHE A 20 -4.71 5.77 -7.71
C PHE A 20 -3.39 5.32 -8.33
N ILE A 21 -2.26 5.50 -7.61
CA ILE A 21 -0.96 5.03 -8.07
C ILE A 21 -0.98 3.51 -8.26
N LEU A 22 -1.44 2.76 -7.24
CA LEU A 22 -1.43 1.30 -7.26
C LEU A 22 -2.37 0.74 -8.34
N GLU A 23 -3.52 1.37 -8.59
CA GLU A 23 -4.43 1.01 -9.68
C GLU A 23 -3.84 1.32 -11.06
N GLY A 24 -2.96 2.33 -11.17
CA GLY A 24 -2.23 2.64 -12.39
C GLY A 24 -1.16 1.60 -12.76
N TYR A 25 -0.68 0.82 -11.79
CA TYR A 25 0.15 -0.36 -12.06
C TYR A 25 -0.76 -1.55 -12.35
N ASP A 26 -0.71 -2.07 -13.58
CA ASP A 26 -1.57 -3.12 -14.14
C ASP A 26 -1.84 -4.30 -13.18
N HIS A 27 -2.85 -4.13 -12.32
CA HIS A 27 -3.25 -5.04 -11.23
C HIS A 27 -2.13 -5.48 -10.27
N LEU A 28 -1.10 -4.65 -10.07
CA LEU A 28 0.05 -4.99 -9.24
C LEU A 28 -0.32 -5.17 -7.75
N ALA A 29 -1.20 -4.30 -7.25
CA ALA A 29 -1.71 -4.37 -5.90
C ALA A 29 -3.10 -3.75 -5.75
N ILE A 30 -3.84 -4.21 -4.74
CA ILE A 30 -5.14 -3.67 -4.36
C ILE A 30 -5.03 -3.03 -2.98
N LEU A 31 -5.41 -1.75 -2.89
CA LEU A 31 -5.48 -1.05 -1.61
C LEU A 31 -6.88 -1.16 -0.99
N SER A 32 -6.94 -1.73 0.20
CA SER A 32 -8.15 -1.83 1.02
C SER A 32 -8.03 -0.93 2.24
N VAL A 33 -8.88 0.09 2.33
CA VAL A 33 -8.89 0.99 3.49
C VAL A 33 -9.52 0.28 4.68
N LEU A 34 -8.83 0.27 5.83
CA LEU A 34 -9.34 -0.26 7.10
C LEU A 34 -9.97 0.84 7.95
N ASP A 35 -9.31 1.98 8.06
CA ASP A 35 -9.81 3.15 8.79
C ASP A 35 -9.37 4.42 8.04
N SER A 36 -10.31 5.06 7.37
CA SER A 36 -10.06 6.26 6.58
C SER A 36 -9.71 7.47 7.44
N LYS A 37 -10.18 7.55 8.69
CA LYS A 37 -9.89 8.67 9.60
C LYS A 37 -8.47 8.58 10.16
N LYS A 38 -8.00 7.36 10.43
CA LYS A 38 -6.64 7.10 10.93
C LYS A 38 -5.61 6.88 9.82
N GLY A 39 -6.05 6.75 8.57
CA GLY A 39 -5.17 6.53 7.42
C GLY A 39 -4.63 5.11 7.34
N LEU A 40 -5.35 4.15 7.92
CA LEU A 40 -4.95 2.74 7.96
C LEU A 40 -5.49 2.00 6.74
N ALA A 41 -4.61 1.27 6.05
CA ALA A 41 -4.97 0.48 4.89
C ALA A 41 -4.14 -0.80 4.79
N LYS A 42 -4.65 -1.77 4.04
CA LYS A 42 -3.93 -2.96 3.60
C LYS A 42 -3.64 -2.86 2.12
N ILE A 43 -2.44 -3.26 1.73
CA ILE A 43 -2.08 -3.45 0.33
C ILE A 43 -1.98 -4.95 0.09
N TYR A 44 -2.87 -5.48 -0.75
CA TYR A 44 -2.87 -6.87 -1.17
C TYR A 44 -2.11 -7.01 -2.49
N PHE A 45 -1.24 -8.01 -2.58
CA PHE A 45 -0.45 -8.28 -3.77
C PHE A 45 -0.12 -9.78 -3.87
N PHE A 46 0.37 -10.21 -5.02
CA PHE A 46 0.90 -11.56 -5.18
C PHE A 46 2.31 -11.65 -4.59
N GLU A 47 2.66 -12.73 -3.89
CA GLU A 47 3.97 -12.85 -3.22
C GLU A 47 5.17 -12.62 -4.16
N LYS A 48 5.04 -12.95 -5.45
CA LYS A 48 6.08 -12.68 -6.47
C LYS A 48 6.37 -11.18 -6.68
N GLU A 49 5.40 -10.31 -6.41
CA GLU A 49 5.51 -8.86 -6.57
C GLU A 49 5.97 -8.15 -5.29
N LYS A 50 6.23 -8.90 -4.21
CA LYS A 50 6.58 -8.35 -2.89
C LYS A 50 7.75 -7.38 -2.92
N SER A 51 8.80 -7.71 -3.67
CA SER A 51 9.99 -6.84 -3.79
C SER A 51 9.63 -5.51 -4.45
N LEU A 52 8.89 -5.58 -5.57
CA LEU A 52 8.47 -4.41 -6.32
C LEU A 52 7.53 -3.51 -5.51
N ILE A 53 6.55 -4.08 -4.80
CA ILE A 53 5.67 -3.31 -3.91
C ILE A 53 6.50 -2.64 -2.81
N LYS A 54 7.47 -3.34 -2.23
CA LYS A 54 8.31 -2.77 -1.16
C LYS A 54 9.14 -1.60 -1.68
N GLU A 55 9.71 -1.70 -2.88
CA GLU A 55 10.44 -0.61 -3.54
C GLU A 55 9.54 0.60 -3.77
N ILE A 56 8.36 0.40 -4.37
CA ILE A 56 7.38 1.48 -4.60
C ILE A 56 6.98 2.17 -3.29
N LEU A 57 6.74 1.40 -2.22
CA LEU A 57 6.37 1.98 -0.92
C LEU A 57 7.50 2.76 -0.26
N GLU A 58 8.75 2.33 -0.43
CA GLU A 58 9.91 3.06 0.11
C GLU A 58 10.13 4.37 -0.65
N ASP A 59 9.98 4.38 -1.98
CA ASP A 59 10.07 5.59 -2.82
C ASP A 59 8.97 6.60 -2.45
N LEU A 60 7.75 6.11 -2.21
CA LEU A 60 6.61 6.96 -1.85
C LEU A 60 6.55 7.34 -0.37
N LYS A 61 7.43 6.78 0.47
CA LYS A 61 7.38 6.90 1.94
C LYS A 61 7.39 8.35 2.41
N ASN A 62 8.35 9.11 1.92
CA ASN A 62 8.51 10.53 2.27
C ASN A 62 7.39 11.39 1.70
N PHE A 63 6.90 11.05 0.50
CA PHE A 63 5.83 11.79 -0.16
C PHE A 63 4.47 11.61 0.53
N LEU A 64 4.17 10.39 1.01
CA LEU A 64 2.88 10.04 1.59
C LEU A 64 2.85 10.09 3.12
N SER A 65 4.01 10.28 3.77
CA SER A 65 4.19 10.05 5.21
C SER A 65 3.73 8.64 5.58
N LEU A 66 4.22 7.65 4.84
CA LEU A 66 3.82 6.25 4.95
C LEU A 66 4.65 5.52 6.00
N GLU A 67 3.96 4.77 6.85
CA GLU A 67 4.51 3.88 7.87
C GLU A 67 4.05 2.44 7.57
N LEU A 68 5.00 1.52 7.44
CA LEU A 68 4.72 0.08 7.39
C LEU A 68 4.55 -0.44 8.82
N ILE A 69 3.37 -0.96 9.14
CA ILE A 69 3.03 -1.45 10.48
C ILE A 69 3.33 -2.95 10.58
N ASP A 70 3.02 -3.73 9.54
CA ASP A 70 3.19 -5.19 9.57
C ASP A 70 3.35 -5.82 8.19
N ILE A 71 4.04 -6.97 8.16
CA ILE A 71 4.34 -7.78 6.97
C ILE A 71 3.84 -9.20 7.25
N SER A 72 2.73 -9.59 6.62
CA SER A 72 2.16 -10.95 6.72
C SER A 72 2.26 -11.70 5.39
#